data_AF-A0A6M4BVB5-F1
#
_entry.id   AF-A0A6M4BVB5-F1
#
_cell.length_a   1.000
_cell.length_b   1.000
_cell.length_c   1.000
_cell.angle_alpha   90.00
_cell.angle_beta   90.00
_cell.angle_gamma   90.00
#
_symmetry.space_group_name_H-M   'P 1'
#
loop_
_entity.id
_entity.type
_entity.pdbx_description
1 polymer ?
#
loop_
_entity_poly.entity_id
_entity_poly.type
_entity_poly.pdbx_seq_one_letter_code
_entity_poly.pdbx_strand_id
1 'polypeptide(L)'
;KADHAQVAAPTYATLCLAASLNLKAVFSHETLDQPIEKRKIMGDASESAILRYMEINRSATQTQEENPKEAEIPFSSAYKYQVTIHRMQATQSYYLIMKGAPEIVLEYCTSVHTDEGDQPITPQVKKELKENFIKLANMGERVIGYCDIKLPVTEYPLGYKFDTQQRNFPLEDLNFVGAISMIDPPRHEIEKSIALCRQAGIRVIMVTGDHPVTALAISRQCGTITLPTAYDYAFEHHIELSDVPPHMKNQFQAAVITGDELRKMSVNDLKAAQSKYAEITFARTSPQQKLFIVETYQSLKHVVAVTGDGVNDSPALKKA
;
A
#
# COMPACT_ATOMS: atom_id res chain seq x y z
N LYS A 1 -14.96 4.04 -15.75
CA LYS A 1 -13.58 4.57 -15.78
C LYS A 1 -13.65 5.91 -16.50
N ALA A 2 -13.54 7.03 -15.78
CA ALA A 2 -13.52 8.33 -16.42
C ALA A 2 -12.18 8.50 -17.16
N ASP A 3 -12.24 9.08 -18.35
CA ASP A 3 -11.05 9.49 -19.09
C ASP A 3 -10.44 10.71 -18.37
N HIS A 4 -9.26 10.52 -17.76
CA HIS A 4 -8.56 11.57 -17.04
C HIS A 4 -7.46 12.23 -17.88
N ALA A 5 -7.33 11.88 -19.16
CA ALA A 5 -6.35 12.49 -20.06
C ALA A 5 -6.50 14.03 -20.10
N GLN A 6 -7.71 14.55 -19.86
CA GLN A 6 -8.03 15.98 -19.94
C GLN A 6 -8.18 16.70 -18.58
N VAL A 7 -7.89 16.06 -17.44
CA VAL A 7 -7.93 16.78 -16.15
C VAL A 7 -6.76 17.77 -16.08
N ALA A 8 -7.08 19.06 -16.19
CA ALA A 8 -6.13 20.17 -16.23
C ALA A 8 -5.84 20.80 -14.86
N ALA A 9 -6.37 20.24 -13.77
CA ALA A 9 -6.12 20.75 -12.42
C ALA A 9 -4.60 20.73 -12.11
N PRO A 10 -4.00 21.86 -11.68
CA PRO A 10 -2.56 21.94 -11.42
C PRO A 10 -2.08 20.90 -10.41
N THR A 11 -2.85 20.69 -9.33
CA THR A 11 -2.57 19.68 -8.29
C THR A 11 -2.53 18.26 -8.85
N TYR A 12 -3.47 17.91 -9.74
CA TYR A 12 -3.49 16.61 -10.41
C TYR A 12 -2.29 16.43 -11.34
N ALA A 13 -1.88 17.47 -12.06
CA ALA A 13 -0.69 17.43 -12.91
C ALA A 13 0.59 17.20 -12.09
N THR A 14 0.74 17.86 -10.94
CA THR A 14 1.85 17.63 -10.00
C THR A 14 1.85 16.19 -9.49
N LEU A 15 0.70 15.64 -9.10
CA LEU A 15 0.60 14.24 -8.67
C LEU A 15 0.99 13.27 -9.80
N CYS A 16 0.54 13.53 -11.02
CA CYS A 16 0.90 12.73 -12.19
C CYS A 16 2.40 12.76 -12.47
N LEU A 17 3.03 13.94 -12.37
CA LEU A 17 4.47 14.10 -12.55
C LEU A 17 5.23 13.31 -11.46
N ALA A 18 4.88 13.52 -10.19
CA ALA A 18 5.49 12.82 -9.07
C ALA A 18 5.35 11.29 -9.20
N ALA A 19 4.16 10.82 -9.59
CA ALA A 19 3.86 9.41 -9.80
C ALA A 19 4.54 8.82 -11.04
N SER A 20 4.80 9.62 -12.08
CA SER A 20 5.53 9.17 -13.27
C SER A 20 7.03 9.05 -13.01
N LEU A 21 7.59 9.96 -12.22
CA LEU A 21 9.03 10.01 -11.94
C LEU A 21 9.45 9.00 -10.87
N ASN A 22 8.71 8.91 -9.76
CA ASN A 22 9.03 7.99 -8.67
C ASN A 22 8.42 6.60 -8.94
N LEU A 23 8.95 5.90 -9.94
CA LEU A 23 8.64 4.50 -10.28
C LEU A 23 9.94 3.72 -10.47
N LYS A 24 9.96 2.48 -10.00
CA LYS A 24 10.98 1.50 -10.36
C LYS A 24 10.50 0.51 -11.42
N ALA A 25 9.19 0.34 -11.56
CA ALA A 25 8.59 -0.44 -12.63
C ALA A 25 8.94 0.12 -14.01
N VAL A 26 9.24 -0.78 -14.96
CA VAL A 26 9.54 -0.44 -16.36
C VAL A 26 8.84 -1.40 -17.32
N PHE A 27 8.51 -0.93 -18.53
CA PHE A 27 8.00 -1.82 -19.57
C PHE A 27 9.11 -2.75 -20.09
N SER A 28 8.75 -4.02 -20.30
CA SER A 28 9.66 -4.97 -20.93
C SER A 28 9.83 -4.64 -22.41
N HIS A 29 11.09 -4.60 -22.86
CA HIS A 29 11.46 -4.41 -24.26
C HIS A 29 10.81 -5.44 -25.21
N GLU A 30 10.48 -6.64 -24.71
CA GLU A 30 9.88 -7.74 -25.49
C GLU A 30 8.48 -7.44 -26.01
N THR A 31 7.79 -6.45 -25.42
CA THR A 31 6.36 -6.19 -25.70
C THR A 31 6.07 -4.73 -26.02
N LEU A 32 7.09 -3.91 -26.30
CA LEU A 32 6.92 -2.48 -26.55
C LEU A 32 6.07 -2.18 -27.81
N ASP A 33 6.06 -3.09 -28.76
CA ASP A 33 5.25 -3.08 -29.98
C ASP A 33 3.75 -3.30 -29.71
N GLN A 34 3.39 -3.84 -28.55
CA GLN A 34 2.01 -4.07 -28.17
C GLN A 34 1.32 -2.80 -27.63
N PRO A 35 -0.03 -2.75 -27.67
CA PRO A 35 -0.80 -1.72 -26.96
C PRO A 35 -0.44 -1.67 -25.47
N ILE A 36 -0.46 -0.48 -24.87
CA ILE A 36 0.00 -0.22 -23.48
C ILE A 36 -0.66 -1.18 -22.47
N GLU A 37 -1.92 -1.55 -22.68
CA GLU A 37 -2.70 -2.46 -21.84
C GLU A 37 -2.16 -3.89 -21.83
N LYS A 38 -1.44 -4.29 -22.87
CA LYS A 38 -0.87 -5.64 -23.03
C LYS A 38 0.63 -5.68 -22.76
N ARG A 39 1.32 -4.54 -22.76
CA ARG A 39 2.76 -4.47 -22.47
C ARG A 39 3.06 -5.10 -21.10
N LYS A 40 4.03 -6.01 -21.08
CA LYS A 40 4.53 -6.63 -19.86
C LYS A 40 5.32 -5.60 -19.08
N ILE A 41 5.05 -5.51 -17.77
CA ILE A 41 5.74 -4.59 -16.86
C ILE A 41 6.63 -5.41 -15.93
N MET A 42 7.86 -4.94 -15.73
CA MET A 42 8.82 -5.46 -14.76
C MET A 42 8.78 -4.55 -13.53
N GLY A 43 8.12 -5.00 -12.47
CA GLY A 43 7.95 -4.24 -11.23
C GLY A 43 6.98 -4.97 -10.30
N ASP A 44 6.78 -4.45 -9.09
CA ASP A 44 5.70 -4.98 -8.24
C ASP A 44 4.32 -4.57 -8.77
N ALA A 45 3.27 -5.24 -8.30
CA ALA A 45 1.91 -5.03 -8.79
C ALA A 45 1.44 -3.57 -8.64
N SER A 46 1.82 -2.88 -7.57
CA SER A 46 1.40 -1.50 -7.33
C SER A 46 2.08 -0.52 -8.26
N GLU A 47 3.40 -0.61 -8.39
CA GLU A 47 4.12 0.23 -9.36
C GLU A 47 3.71 -0.09 -10.80
N SER A 48 3.41 -1.35 -11.11
CA SER A 48 2.94 -1.72 -12.44
C SER A 48 1.58 -1.11 -12.78
N ALA A 49 0.66 -1.07 -11.80
CA ALA A 49 -0.64 -0.42 -11.96
C ALA A 49 -0.47 1.09 -12.18
N ILE A 50 0.38 1.75 -11.37
CA ILE A 50 0.66 3.19 -11.52
C ILE A 50 1.34 3.48 -12.85
N LEU A 51 2.39 2.74 -13.22
CA LEU A 51 3.10 2.93 -14.49
C LEU A 51 2.13 2.82 -15.66
N ARG A 52 1.29 1.79 -15.69
CA ARG A 52 0.32 1.61 -16.78
C ARG A 52 -0.66 2.77 -16.86
N TYR A 53 -1.20 3.20 -15.72
CA TYR A 53 -2.11 4.33 -15.68
C TYR A 53 -1.43 5.62 -16.15
N MET A 54 -0.23 5.90 -15.66
CA MET A 54 0.52 7.11 -16.01
C MET A 54 1.00 7.09 -17.46
N GLU A 55 1.35 5.93 -18.01
CA GLU A 55 1.70 5.78 -19.42
C GLU A 55 0.51 6.11 -20.33
N ILE A 56 -0.69 5.58 -20.01
CA ILE A 56 -1.91 5.84 -20.80
C ILE A 56 -2.30 7.31 -20.77
N ASN A 57 -2.18 7.98 -19.62
CA ASN A 57 -2.73 9.32 -19.43
C ASN A 57 -1.70 10.46 -19.57
N ARG A 58 -0.41 10.17 -19.38
CA ARG A 58 0.65 11.18 -19.16
C ARG A 58 2.02 10.80 -19.74
N SER A 59 2.15 9.70 -20.49
CA SER A 59 3.43 9.27 -21.08
C SER A 59 4.57 9.20 -20.06
N ALA A 60 4.39 8.39 -19.02
CA ALA A 60 5.35 8.24 -17.93
C ALA A 60 6.78 7.96 -18.41
N THR A 61 6.94 7.10 -19.42
CA THR A 61 8.26 6.72 -19.97
C THR A 61 9.01 7.93 -20.52
N GLN A 62 8.33 8.74 -21.34
CA GLN A 62 8.90 9.99 -21.87
C GLN A 62 9.24 10.98 -20.75
N THR A 63 8.35 11.11 -19.76
CA THR A 63 8.57 11.99 -18.60
C THR A 63 9.83 11.61 -17.82
N GLN A 64 10.13 10.31 -17.68
CA GLN A 64 11.34 9.82 -17.03
C GLN A 64 12.61 10.08 -17.86
N GLU A 65 12.53 9.93 -19.19
CA GLU A 65 13.65 10.21 -20.11
C GLU A 65 14.03 11.70 -20.09
N GLU A 66 13.03 12.59 -20.08
CA GLU A 66 13.22 14.04 -20.01
C GLU A 66 13.71 14.51 -18.62
N ASN A 67 13.49 13.72 -17.57
CA ASN A 67 13.84 14.10 -16.19
C ASN A 67 14.61 12.96 -15.49
N PRO A 68 15.89 12.77 -15.85
CA PRO A 68 16.68 11.64 -15.38
C PRO A 68 16.83 11.64 -13.85
N LYS A 69 16.80 10.44 -13.28
CA LYS A 69 16.98 10.19 -11.85
C LYS A 69 18.47 10.31 -11.48
N GLU A 70 18.75 11.11 -10.46
CA GLU A 70 20.11 11.43 -9.97
C GLU A 70 20.42 10.71 -8.66
N ALA A 71 19.41 10.49 -7.82
CA ALA A 71 19.54 9.77 -6.56
C ALA A 71 18.28 9.00 -6.21
N GLU A 72 18.45 7.93 -5.42
CA GLU A 72 17.35 7.09 -4.95
C GLU A 72 17.64 6.53 -3.55
N ILE A 73 16.68 6.71 -2.64
CA ILE A 73 16.54 5.88 -1.44
C ILE A 73 15.49 4.82 -1.77
N PRO A 74 15.88 3.54 -1.95
CA PRO A 74 14.93 2.50 -2.29
C PRO A 74 13.93 2.27 -1.16
N PHE A 75 12.76 1.73 -1.50
CA PHE A 75 11.75 1.40 -0.51
C PHE A 75 12.33 0.48 0.58
N SER A 76 12.14 0.87 1.84
CA SER A 76 12.51 0.08 3.01
C SER A 76 11.28 -0.21 3.84
N SER A 77 11.12 -1.46 4.30
CA SER A 77 10.04 -1.81 5.23
C SER A 77 10.19 -1.13 6.60
N ALA A 78 11.40 -0.70 6.95
CA ALA A 78 11.66 0.04 8.18
C ALA A 78 11.15 1.49 8.09
N TYR A 79 11.41 2.17 6.97
CA TYR A 79 11.04 3.58 6.77
C TYR A 79 9.66 3.75 6.12
N LYS A 80 9.16 2.72 5.43
CA LYS A 80 7.87 2.66 4.73
C LYS A 80 7.68 3.72 3.62
N TYR A 81 8.77 4.26 3.10
CA TYR A 81 8.80 5.17 1.95
C TYR A 81 9.97 4.87 1.00
N GLN A 82 9.89 5.43 -0.20
CA GLN A 82 10.93 5.52 -1.23
C GLN A 82 11.10 6.99 -1.62
N VAL A 83 12.34 7.44 -1.85
CA VAL A 83 12.65 8.80 -2.28
C VAL A 83 13.44 8.76 -3.57
N THR A 84 13.10 9.62 -4.53
CA THR A 84 13.88 9.83 -5.75
C THR A 84 14.15 11.31 -5.96
N ILE A 85 15.30 11.63 -6.55
CA ILE A 85 15.66 13.00 -6.95
C ILE A 85 15.88 12.99 -8.46
N HIS A 86 15.21 13.90 -9.15
CA HIS A 86 15.23 14.01 -10.60
C HIS A 86 15.79 15.36 -11.03
N ARG A 87 16.58 15.36 -12.11
CA ARG A 87 17.03 16.59 -12.76
C ARG A 87 15.95 17.04 -13.74
N MET A 88 15.31 18.15 -13.42
CA MET A 88 14.29 18.76 -14.26
C MET A 88 14.96 19.54 -15.40
N GLN A 89 15.01 18.98 -16.61
CA GLN A 89 15.73 19.60 -17.73
C GLN A 89 15.14 20.96 -18.12
N ALA A 90 13.82 21.12 -18.06
CA ALA A 90 13.14 22.37 -18.42
C ALA A 90 13.48 23.53 -17.49
N THR A 91 13.61 23.27 -16.18
CA THR A 91 13.86 24.31 -15.17
C THR A 91 15.31 24.39 -14.71
N GLN A 92 16.16 23.46 -15.16
CA GLN A 92 17.57 23.35 -14.75
C GLN A 92 17.71 23.28 -13.20
N SER A 93 16.81 22.52 -12.56
CA SER A 93 16.74 22.37 -11.11
C SER A 93 16.56 20.90 -10.70
N TYR A 94 16.69 20.60 -9.42
CA TYR A 94 16.39 19.28 -8.88
C TYR A 94 15.01 19.23 -8.23
N TYR A 95 14.35 18.10 -8.37
CA TYR A 95 13.02 17.83 -7.82
C TYR A 95 13.04 16.51 -7.05
N LEU A 96 12.75 16.59 -5.75
CA LEU A 96 12.73 15.45 -4.85
C LEU A 96 11.28 15.00 -4.66
N ILE A 97 11.05 13.70 -4.76
CA ILE A 97 9.75 13.08 -4.59
C ILE A 97 9.87 11.95 -3.58
N MET A 98 8.99 11.92 -2.60
CA MET A 98 8.82 10.79 -1.70
C MET A 98 7.46 10.15 -1.93
N LYS A 99 7.43 8.81 -1.98
CA LYS A 99 6.19 8.03 -1.99
C LYS A 99 6.24 6.94 -0.92
N GLY A 100 5.08 6.56 -0.40
CA GLY A 100 5.04 5.55 0.65
C GLY A 100 3.66 5.34 1.25
N ALA A 101 3.64 4.73 2.45
CA ALA A 101 2.42 4.65 3.23
C ALA A 101 1.90 6.07 3.52
N PRO A 102 0.64 6.39 3.19
CA PRO A 102 0.15 7.77 3.16
C PRO A 102 0.21 8.44 4.54
N GLU A 103 -0.03 7.68 5.61
CA GLU A 103 0.08 8.16 6.98
C GLU A 103 1.53 8.48 7.37
N ILE A 104 2.52 7.79 6.82
CA ILE A 104 3.93 8.03 7.09
C ILE A 104 4.43 9.22 6.28
N VAL A 105 4.11 9.27 5.00
CA VAL A 105 4.46 10.38 4.10
C VAL A 105 3.92 11.71 4.63
N LEU A 106 2.69 11.72 5.14
CA LEU A 106 2.08 12.92 5.72
C LEU A 106 2.82 13.45 6.96
N GLU A 107 3.53 12.60 7.71
CA GLU A 107 4.33 13.07 8.86
C GLU A 107 5.61 13.82 8.45
N TYR A 108 6.07 13.66 7.20
CA TYR A 108 7.21 14.39 6.64
C TYR A 108 6.82 15.71 5.98
N CYS A 109 5.53 16.07 5.99
CA CYS A 109 5.01 17.23 5.27
C CYS A 109 4.60 18.36 6.22
N THR A 110 4.94 19.59 5.87
CA THR A 110 4.47 20.82 6.54
C THR A 110 3.44 21.59 5.75
N SER A 111 3.37 21.37 4.44
CA SER A 111 2.39 21.99 3.55
C SER A 111 1.69 20.97 2.66
N VAL A 112 0.60 21.36 2.00
CA VAL A 112 -0.16 20.57 1.04
C VAL A 112 -0.41 21.40 -0.22
N HIS A 113 -0.24 20.78 -1.38
CA HIS A 113 -0.58 21.38 -2.67
C HIS A 113 -2.08 21.55 -2.79
N THR A 114 -2.54 22.76 -3.08
CA THR A 114 -3.93 23.06 -3.44
C THR A 114 -3.99 23.80 -4.77
N ASP A 115 -5.17 23.88 -5.39
CA ASP A 115 -5.33 24.63 -6.65
C ASP A 115 -5.11 26.15 -6.46
N GLU A 116 -5.15 26.63 -5.22
CA GLU A 116 -4.86 28.02 -4.83
C GLU A 116 -3.38 28.23 -4.45
N GLY A 117 -2.56 27.17 -4.48
CA GLY A 117 -1.15 27.16 -4.06
C GLY A 117 -0.90 26.33 -2.80
N ASP A 118 0.35 26.30 -2.35
CA ASP A 118 0.76 25.51 -1.19
C ASP A 118 0.19 26.13 0.09
N GLN A 119 -0.52 25.32 0.88
CA GLN A 119 -1.10 25.72 2.16
C GLN A 119 -0.49 24.94 3.32
N PRO A 120 -0.29 25.54 4.51
CA PRO A 120 0.24 24.82 5.65
C PRO A 120 -0.72 23.72 6.12
N ILE A 121 -0.18 22.56 6.51
CA ILE A 121 -0.98 21.46 7.07
C ILE A 121 -1.34 21.82 8.51
N THR A 122 -2.57 22.31 8.70
CA THR A 122 -3.16 22.51 10.02
C THR A 122 -3.59 21.16 10.63
N PRO A 123 -3.78 21.07 11.97
CA PRO A 123 -4.31 19.86 12.60
C PRO A 123 -5.65 19.38 12.00
N GLN A 124 -6.50 20.33 11.58
CA GLN A 124 -7.77 20.06 10.89
C GLN A 124 -7.53 19.37 9.54
N VAL A 125 -6.68 19.96 8.68
CA VAL A 125 -6.34 19.40 7.36
C VAL A 125 -5.68 18.02 7.50
N LYS A 126 -4.77 17.87 8.46
CA LYS A 126 -4.11 16.58 8.74
C LYS A 126 -5.13 15.49 9.11
N LYS A 127 -6.13 15.84 9.93
CA LYS A 127 -7.22 14.94 10.31
C LYS A 127 -8.06 14.55 9.10
N GLU A 128 -8.48 15.52 8.29
CA GLU A 128 -9.29 15.27 7.08
C GLU A 128 -8.57 14.37 6.06
N LEU A 129 -7.27 14.59 5.83
CA LEU A 129 -6.46 13.72 4.97
C LEU A 129 -6.39 12.29 5.49
N LYS A 130 -6.13 12.11 6.80
CA LYS A 130 -6.11 10.78 7.45
C LYS A 130 -7.45 10.08 7.34
N GLU A 131 -8.56 10.78 7.54
CA GLU A 131 -9.91 10.23 7.37
C GLU A 131 -10.15 9.77 5.93
N ASN A 132 -9.71 10.53 4.93
CA ASN A 132 -9.84 10.13 3.53
C ASN A 132 -9.00 8.90 3.19
N PHE A 133 -7.79 8.76 3.73
CA PHE A 133 -6.99 7.54 3.56
C PHE A 133 -7.69 6.32 4.17
N ILE A 134 -8.31 6.47 5.34
CA ILE A 134 -9.07 5.40 6.00
C ILE A 134 -10.30 5.04 5.16
N LYS A 135 -11.03 6.01 4.61
CA LYS A 135 -12.17 5.75 3.72
C LYS A 135 -11.76 4.90 2.50
N LEU A 136 -10.68 5.26 1.82
CA LEU A 136 -10.16 4.51 0.68
C LEU A 136 -9.69 3.11 1.08
N ALA A 137 -8.98 2.99 2.22
CA ALA A 137 -8.56 1.69 2.74
C ALA A 137 -9.75 0.77 3.09
N ASN A 138 -10.82 1.34 3.65
CA ASN A 138 -12.06 0.62 3.96
C ASN A 138 -12.82 0.15 2.71
N MET A 139 -12.57 0.77 1.56
CA MET A 139 -13.08 0.30 0.26
C MET A 139 -12.25 -0.89 -0.30
N GLY A 140 -11.22 -1.34 0.42
CA GLY A 140 -10.33 -2.40 -0.05
C GLY A 140 -9.25 -1.89 -1.00
N GLU A 141 -9.04 -0.57 -1.05
CA GLU A 141 -8.01 0.02 -1.88
C GLU A 141 -6.69 0.09 -1.11
N ARG A 142 -5.59 -0.16 -1.82
CA ARG A 142 -4.24 0.12 -1.38
C ARG A 142 -3.91 1.57 -1.73
N VAL A 143 -3.63 2.37 -0.71
CA VAL A 143 -3.36 3.80 -0.84
C VAL A 143 -1.85 4.06 -0.75
N ILE A 144 -1.31 4.90 -1.65
CA ILE A 144 0.08 5.34 -1.67
C ILE A 144 0.08 6.87 -1.66
N GLY A 145 0.68 7.47 -0.64
CA GLY A 145 0.85 8.91 -0.53
C GLY A 145 2.09 9.39 -1.27
N TYR A 146 2.02 10.62 -1.78
CA TYR A 146 3.10 11.31 -2.47
C TYR A 146 3.31 12.69 -1.84
N CYS A 147 4.57 13.05 -1.62
CA CYS A 147 4.98 14.40 -1.33
C CYS A 147 6.23 14.76 -2.14
N ASP A 148 6.48 16.06 -2.28
CA ASP A 148 7.57 16.59 -3.07
C ASP A 148 8.25 17.78 -2.41
N ILE A 149 9.38 18.17 -2.99
CA ILE A 149 9.97 19.49 -2.79
C ILE A 149 10.85 19.83 -4.00
N LYS A 150 10.81 21.11 -4.41
CA LYS A 150 11.77 21.65 -5.38
C LYS A 150 13.01 22.10 -4.63
N LEU A 151 14.16 21.53 -4.97
CA LEU A 151 15.41 21.85 -4.28
C LEU A 151 15.94 23.21 -4.76
N PRO A 152 16.26 24.15 -3.84
CA PRO A 152 16.76 25.47 -4.21
C PRO A 152 18.08 25.38 -4.99
N VAL A 153 18.14 25.99 -6.17
CA VAL A 153 19.34 25.97 -7.04
C VAL A 153 20.56 26.60 -6.36
N THR A 154 20.35 27.51 -5.40
CA THR A 154 21.40 28.13 -4.59
C THR A 154 22.13 27.14 -3.68
N GLU A 155 21.42 26.14 -3.18
CA GLU A 155 21.96 25.11 -2.27
C GLU A 155 22.32 23.83 -3.03
N TYR A 156 21.56 23.51 -4.07
CA TYR A 156 21.69 22.30 -4.90
C TYR A 156 21.90 22.67 -6.38
N PRO A 157 23.05 23.25 -6.75
CA PRO A 157 23.34 23.61 -8.14
C PRO A 157 23.49 22.38 -9.02
N LEU A 158 23.32 22.52 -10.34
CA LEU A 158 23.52 21.42 -11.27
C LEU A 158 24.90 20.77 -11.11
N GLY A 159 24.92 19.44 -11.06
CA GLY A 159 26.12 18.64 -10.77
C GLY A 159 26.36 18.42 -9.27
N TYR A 160 25.48 18.89 -8.38
CA TYR A 160 25.50 18.55 -6.97
C TYR A 160 25.49 17.03 -6.78
N LYS A 161 26.37 16.53 -5.90
CA LYS A 161 26.49 15.10 -5.61
C LYS A 161 25.62 14.74 -4.41
N PHE A 162 24.51 14.07 -4.70
CA PHE A 162 23.62 13.53 -3.67
C PHE A 162 24.23 12.28 -3.03
N ASP A 163 24.28 12.27 -1.70
CA ASP A 163 24.68 11.12 -0.88
C ASP A 163 23.47 10.61 -0.11
N THR A 164 22.98 9.43 -0.48
CA THR A 164 21.80 8.81 0.10
C THR A 164 22.05 8.17 1.47
N GLN A 165 23.31 7.94 1.85
CA GLN A 165 23.68 7.41 3.16
C GLN A 165 23.77 8.53 4.19
N GLN A 166 24.47 9.63 3.83
CA GLN A 166 24.57 10.82 4.67
C GLN A 166 23.29 11.66 4.64
N ARG A 167 22.44 11.48 3.62
CA ARG A 167 21.18 12.21 3.41
C ARG A 167 21.44 13.71 3.39
N ASN A 168 22.32 14.15 2.49
CA ASN A 168 22.68 15.56 2.32
C ASN A 168 21.60 16.40 1.58
N PHE A 169 20.32 16.09 1.79
CA PHE A 169 19.17 16.72 1.17
C PHE A 169 17.95 16.61 2.11
N PRO A 170 16.96 17.50 2.01
CA PRO A 170 15.82 17.49 2.92
C PRO A 170 14.97 16.23 2.77
N LEU A 171 14.54 15.69 3.91
CA LEU A 171 13.55 14.61 4.01
C LEU A 171 12.35 14.99 4.87
N GLU A 172 12.39 16.17 5.48
CA GLU A 172 11.33 16.76 6.30
C GLU A 172 10.92 18.09 5.66
N ASP A 173 9.85 18.70 6.17
CA ASP A 173 9.29 19.95 5.65
C ASP A 173 8.89 19.90 4.17
N LEU A 174 8.39 18.74 3.74
CA LEU A 174 7.95 18.49 2.36
C LEU A 174 6.52 19.00 2.11
N ASN A 175 6.13 19.05 0.84
CA ASN A 175 4.80 19.45 0.41
C ASN A 175 3.99 18.20 0.02
N PHE A 176 2.90 17.92 0.73
CA PHE A 176 2.02 16.81 0.41
C PHE A 176 1.30 17.07 -0.92
N VAL A 177 1.47 16.18 -1.89
CA VAL A 177 0.92 16.36 -3.24
C VAL A 177 -0.45 15.69 -3.37
N GLY A 178 -0.58 14.49 -2.82
CA GLY A 178 -1.80 13.70 -2.95
C GLY A 178 -1.57 12.23 -2.67
N ALA A 179 -2.59 11.42 -2.93
CA ALA A 179 -2.51 9.97 -2.81
C ALA A 179 -3.13 9.28 -4.04
N ILE A 180 -2.56 8.15 -4.39
CA ILE A 180 -3.11 7.24 -5.40
C ILE A 180 -3.63 6.00 -4.69
N SER A 181 -4.87 5.65 -4.93
CA SER A 181 -5.46 4.40 -4.47
C SER A 181 -5.65 3.44 -5.63
N MET A 182 -5.49 2.16 -5.36
CA MET A 182 -5.64 1.09 -6.33
C MET A 182 -6.24 -0.14 -5.66
N ILE A 183 -7.06 -0.87 -6.37
CA ILE A 183 -7.64 -2.12 -5.89
C ILE A 183 -7.10 -3.27 -6.74
N ASP A 184 -6.74 -4.37 -6.09
CA ASP A 184 -6.68 -5.67 -6.74
C ASP A 184 -8.03 -6.35 -6.51
N PRO A 185 -8.97 -6.23 -7.46
CA PRO A 185 -10.33 -6.66 -7.21
C PRO A 185 -10.39 -8.18 -7.10
N PRO A 186 -11.18 -8.72 -6.16
CA PRO A 186 -11.40 -10.15 -6.08
C PRO A 186 -11.96 -10.69 -7.41
N ARG A 187 -11.53 -11.90 -7.78
CA ARG A 187 -12.07 -12.59 -8.97
C ARG A 187 -13.58 -12.77 -8.80
N HIS A 188 -14.33 -12.59 -9.88
CA HIS A 188 -15.80 -12.60 -9.86
C HIS A 188 -16.42 -13.87 -9.26
N GLU A 189 -15.71 -15.01 -9.27
CA GLU A 189 -16.20 -16.29 -8.77
C GLU A 189 -15.77 -16.61 -7.32
N ILE A 190 -14.94 -15.77 -6.70
CA ILE A 190 -14.30 -16.11 -5.41
C ILE A 190 -15.33 -16.21 -4.28
N GLU A 191 -16.31 -15.30 -4.25
CA GLU A 191 -17.36 -15.29 -3.22
C GLU A 191 -18.16 -16.59 -3.23
N LYS A 192 -18.57 -17.05 -4.43
CA LYS A 192 -19.28 -18.33 -4.60
C LYS A 192 -18.43 -19.52 -4.17
N SER A 193 -17.15 -19.49 -4.50
CA SER A 193 -16.21 -20.57 -4.16
C SER A 193 -16.01 -20.67 -2.64
N ILE A 194 -15.85 -19.53 -1.97
CA ILE A 194 -15.73 -19.47 -0.51
C ILE A 194 -17.02 -19.91 0.16
N ALA A 195 -18.18 -19.50 -0.36
CA ALA A 195 -19.48 -19.96 0.15
C ALA A 195 -19.62 -21.49 0.07
N LEU A 196 -19.24 -22.10 -1.05
CA LEU A 196 -19.24 -23.57 -1.22
C LEU A 196 -18.32 -24.26 -0.21
N CYS A 197 -17.10 -23.75 -0.02
CA CYS A 197 -16.18 -24.26 0.99
C CYS A 197 -16.80 -24.22 2.40
N ARG A 198 -17.42 -23.09 2.77
CA ARG A 198 -18.06 -22.94 4.08
C ARG A 198 -19.26 -23.87 4.25
N GLN A 199 -20.08 -24.07 3.21
CA GLN A 199 -21.18 -25.04 3.23
C GLN A 199 -20.70 -26.48 3.43
N ALA A 200 -19.51 -26.81 2.92
CA ALA A 200 -18.86 -28.10 3.16
C ALA A 200 -18.18 -28.22 4.54
N GLY A 201 -18.29 -27.20 5.40
CA GLY A 201 -17.63 -27.17 6.71
C GLY A 201 -16.14 -26.84 6.65
N ILE A 202 -15.62 -26.38 5.51
CA ILE A 202 -14.23 -25.97 5.35
C ILE A 202 -14.07 -24.54 5.85
N ARG A 203 -13.15 -24.35 6.79
CA ARG A 203 -12.77 -23.03 7.29
C ARG A 203 -11.80 -22.36 6.31
N VAL A 204 -12.21 -21.22 5.74
CA VAL A 204 -11.38 -20.41 4.83
C VAL A 204 -10.79 -19.24 5.59
N ILE A 205 -9.48 -19.00 5.42
CA ILE A 205 -8.72 -17.98 6.15
C ILE A 205 -7.89 -17.17 5.15
N MET A 206 -7.97 -15.85 5.22
CA MET A 206 -7.12 -14.96 4.42
C MET A 206 -5.76 -14.76 5.09
N VAL A 207 -4.67 -14.88 4.32
CA VAL A 207 -3.30 -14.62 4.78
C VAL A 207 -2.56 -13.74 3.76
N THR A 208 -2.49 -12.44 4.03
CA THR A 208 -1.93 -11.43 3.12
C THR A 208 -0.80 -10.60 3.75
N GLY A 209 0.04 -10.02 2.90
CA GLY A 209 1.02 -8.99 3.24
C GLY A 209 0.45 -7.56 3.26
N ASP A 210 -0.84 -7.39 2.90
CA ASP A 210 -1.49 -6.08 2.81
C ASP A 210 -1.77 -5.44 4.18
N HIS A 211 -2.12 -4.16 4.15
CA HIS A 211 -2.54 -3.42 5.33
C HIS A 211 -3.80 -4.03 5.97
N PRO A 212 -3.94 -4.04 7.31
CA PRO A 212 -5.05 -4.72 7.99
C PRO A 212 -6.44 -4.28 7.54
N VAL A 213 -6.62 -2.98 7.33
CA VAL A 213 -7.89 -2.40 6.88
C VAL A 213 -8.26 -2.87 5.47
N THR A 214 -7.30 -2.84 4.54
CA THR A 214 -7.49 -3.35 3.17
C THR A 214 -7.78 -4.85 3.19
N ALA A 215 -7.02 -5.62 3.97
CA ALA A 215 -7.23 -7.07 4.12
C ALA A 215 -8.62 -7.41 4.67
N LEU A 216 -9.12 -6.63 5.63
CA LEU A 216 -10.48 -6.78 6.16
C LEU A 216 -11.54 -6.48 5.10
N ALA A 217 -11.38 -5.39 4.36
CA ALA A 217 -12.31 -5.01 3.30
C ALA A 217 -12.38 -6.07 2.17
N ILE A 218 -11.22 -6.57 1.71
CA ILE A 218 -11.20 -7.67 0.71
C ILE A 218 -11.72 -8.97 1.32
N SER A 219 -11.44 -9.26 2.60
CA SER A 219 -12.00 -10.42 3.29
C SER A 219 -13.53 -10.41 3.35
N ARG A 220 -14.12 -9.22 3.49
CA ARG A 220 -15.57 -9.04 3.42
C ARG A 220 -16.12 -9.26 2.02
N GLN A 221 -15.50 -8.65 1.02
CA GLN A 221 -15.89 -8.82 -0.38
C GLN A 221 -15.81 -10.30 -0.80
N CYS A 222 -14.83 -11.04 -0.29
CA CYS A 222 -14.66 -12.47 -0.54
C CYS A 222 -15.55 -13.38 0.34
N GLY A 223 -16.10 -12.89 1.45
CA GLY A 223 -16.87 -13.69 2.40
C GLY A 223 -16.05 -14.53 3.39
N THR A 224 -14.74 -14.26 3.56
CA THR A 224 -13.92 -14.88 4.61
C THR A 224 -14.17 -14.25 5.99
N ILE A 225 -14.59 -12.99 6.02
CA ILE A 225 -15.08 -12.29 7.22
C ILE A 225 -16.49 -11.79 6.94
N THR A 226 -17.45 -12.22 7.77
CA THR A 226 -18.85 -11.81 7.73
C THR A 226 -19.31 -11.19 9.04
N LEU A 227 -18.58 -11.41 10.13
CA LEU A 227 -18.90 -10.90 11.46
C LEU A 227 -18.19 -9.56 11.77
N PRO A 228 -18.74 -8.75 12.70
CA PRO A 228 -18.07 -7.56 13.20
C PRO A 228 -16.74 -7.87 13.91
N THR A 229 -15.83 -6.93 13.83
CA THR A 229 -14.47 -6.98 14.37
C THR A 229 -14.17 -5.74 15.22
N ALA A 230 -13.06 -5.76 15.95
CA ALA A 230 -12.59 -4.58 16.68
C ALA A 230 -12.27 -3.37 15.78
N TYR A 231 -11.97 -3.60 14.49
CA TYR A 231 -11.75 -2.52 13.53
C TYR A 231 -13.04 -1.77 13.22
N ASP A 232 -14.19 -2.46 13.20
CA ASP A 232 -15.49 -1.83 12.97
C ASP A 232 -15.86 -0.91 14.12
N TYR A 233 -15.69 -1.41 15.35
CA TYR A 233 -15.93 -0.62 16.54
C TYR A 233 -15.03 0.63 16.58
N ALA A 234 -13.74 0.47 16.30
CA ALA A 234 -12.82 1.61 16.22
C ALA A 234 -13.28 2.65 15.18
N PHE A 235 -13.69 2.18 14.00
CA PHE A 235 -14.17 3.03 12.92
C PHE A 235 -15.46 3.77 13.28
N GLU A 236 -16.47 3.06 13.80
CA GLU A 236 -17.77 3.61 14.18
C GLU A 236 -17.67 4.63 15.33
N HIS A 237 -16.72 4.43 16.25
CA HIS A 237 -16.51 5.30 17.41
C HIS A 237 -15.45 6.38 17.19
N HIS A 238 -14.83 6.46 16.00
CA HIS A 238 -13.76 7.41 15.68
C HIS A 238 -12.58 7.37 16.67
N ILE A 239 -12.20 6.16 17.10
CA ILE A 239 -11.07 5.92 18.01
C ILE A 239 -10.00 5.07 17.33
N GLU A 240 -8.77 5.06 17.88
CA GLU A 240 -7.75 4.15 17.40
C GLU A 240 -8.03 2.71 17.86
N LEU A 241 -7.53 1.73 17.12
CA LEU A 241 -7.69 0.31 17.45
C LEU A 241 -7.08 -0.04 18.83
N SER A 242 -6.03 0.67 19.24
CA SER A 242 -5.42 0.59 20.57
C SER A 242 -6.38 0.96 21.69
N ASP A 243 -7.29 1.91 21.42
CA ASP A 243 -8.20 2.49 22.41
C ASP A 243 -9.51 1.71 22.54
N VAL A 244 -9.76 0.72 21.67
CA VAL A 244 -10.93 -0.15 21.79
C VAL A 244 -10.88 -0.90 23.12
N PRO A 245 -11.89 -0.77 23.99
CA PRO A 245 -11.86 -1.35 25.33
C PRO A 245 -11.66 -2.88 25.29
N PRO A 246 -10.85 -3.47 26.19
CA PRO A 246 -10.58 -4.91 26.20
C PRO A 246 -11.83 -5.77 26.31
N HIS A 247 -12.84 -5.32 27.07
CA HIS A 247 -14.12 -6.03 27.21
C HIS A 247 -14.90 -6.07 25.89
N MET A 248 -14.79 -5.03 25.06
CA MET A 248 -15.38 -5.01 23.71
C MET A 248 -14.61 -5.92 22.76
N LYS A 249 -13.26 -5.87 22.76
CA LYS A 249 -12.42 -6.76 21.94
C LYS A 249 -12.73 -8.25 22.15
N ASN A 250 -13.13 -8.63 23.36
CA ASN A 250 -13.44 -10.02 23.72
C ASN A 250 -14.83 -10.50 23.26
N GLN A 251 -15.72 -9.60 22.84
CA GLN A 251 -17.06 -9.96 22.36
C GLN A 251 -17.06 -10.37 20.87
N PHE A 252 -16.07 -9.92 20.09
CA PHE A 252 -16.00 -10.22 18.66
C PHE A 252 -15.56 -11.66 18.41
N GLN A 253 -16.27 -12.30 17.46
CA GLN A 253 -15.99 -13.66 16.98
C GLN A 253 -15.16 -13.66 15.69
N ALA A 254 -14.90 -12.48 15.10
CA ALA A 254 -13.98 -12.30 14.00
C ALA A 254 -12.80 -11.40 14.40
N ALA A 255 -11.62 -11.67 13.83
CA ALA A 255 -10.42 -10.91 14.11
C ALA A 255 -9.55 -10.68 12.87
N VAL A 256 -8.85 -9.55 12.87
CA VAL A 256 -7.73 -9.29 11.98
C VAL A 256 -6.47 -9.31 12.84
N ILE A 257 -5.57 -10.25 12.57
CA ILE A 257 -4.30 -10.41 13.29
C ILE A 257 -3.17 -9.92 12.38
N THR A 258 -2.39 -8.98 12.87
CA THR A 258 -1.27 -8.39 12.12
C THR A 258 0.00 -9.23 12.26
N GLY A 259 0.92 -9.09 11.30
CA GLY A 259 2.24 -9.71 11.39
C GLY A 259 3.02 -9.31 12.64
N ASP A 260 2.85 -8.08 13.15
CA ASP A 260 3.53 -7.62 14.36
C ASP A 260 2.96 -8.26 15.63
N GLU A 261 1.64 -8.51 15.68
CA GLU A 261 1.01 -9.29 16.75
C GLU A 261 1.46 -10.75 16.66
N LEU A 262 1.40 -11.34 15.46
CA LEU A 262 1.77 -12.74 15.22
C LEU A 262 3.23 -13.03 15.60
N ARG A 263 4.15 -12.08 15.40
CA ARG A 263 5.55 -12.21 15.83
C ARG A 263 5.70 -12.41 17.33
N LYS A 264 4.77 -11.87 18.13
CA LYS A 264 4.77 -11.96 19.59
C LYS A 264 4.00 -13.19 20.10
N MET A 265 3.27 -13.88 19.22
CA MET A 265 2.46 -15.05 19.57
C MET A 265 3.30 -16.32 19.56
N SER A 266 3.15 -17.13 20.60
CA SER A 266 3.59 -18.53 20.59
C SER A 266 2.61 -19.40 19.79
N VAL A 267 3.02 -20.64 19.51
CA VAL A 267 2.12 -21.65 18.92
C VAL A 267 0.84 -21.81 19.76
N ASN A 268 0.94 -21.76 21.09
CA ASN A 268 -0.22 -21.92 21.98
C ASN A 268 -1.16 -20.71 21.91
N ASP A 269 -0.62 -19.50 21.76
CA ASP A 269 -1.43 -18.29 21.60
C ASP A 269 -2.22 -18.33 20.29
N LEU A 270 -1.58 -18.75 19.20
CA LEU A 270 -2.24 -18.87 17.91
C LEU A 270 -3.30 -19.98 17.91
N LYS A 271 -3.06 -21.10 18.62
CA LYS A 271 -4.08 -22.13 18.86
C LYS A 271 -5.28 -21.58 19.63
N ALA A 272 -5.04 -20.82 20.70
CA ALA A 272 -6.09 -20.20 21.48
C ALA A 272 -6.90 -19.20 20.62
N ALA A 273 -6.23 -18.40 19.78
CA ALA A 273 -6.90 -17.50 18.85
C ALA A 273 -7.75 -18.24 17.82
N GLN A 274 -7.25 -19.35 17.27
CA GLN A 274 -7.99 -20.20 16.34
C GLN A 274 -9.27 -20.76 16.96
N SER A 275 -9.23 -21.17 18.23
CA SER A 275 -10.40 -21.66 18.97
C SER A 275 -11.37 -20.55 19.36
N LYS A 276 -10.87 -19.35 19.65
CA LYS A 276 -11.68 -18.19 20.08
C LYS A 276 -12.46 -17.58 18.91
N TYR A 277 -11.80 -17.36 17.78
CA TYR A 277 -12.38 -16.63 16.66
C TYR A 277 -12.91 -17.63 15.62
N ALA A 278 -14.16 -17.45 15.21
CA ALA A 278 -14.76 -18.21 14.11
C ALA A 278 -14.11 -17.83 12.77
N GLU A 279 -13.82 -16.54 12.58
CA GLU A 279 -13.30 -15.99 11.32
C GLU A 279 -12.03 -15.18 11.59
N ILE A 280 -10.97 -15.42 10.81
CA ILE A 280 -9.68 -14.77 11.02
C ILE A 280 -9.13 -14.31 9.67
N THR A 281 -8.59 -13.09 9.67
CA THR A 281 -7.74 -12.57 8.59
C THR A 281 -6.37 -12.25 9.14
N PHE A 282 -5.32 -12.76 8.51
CA PHE A 282 -3.94 -12.39 8.82
C PHE A 282 -3.44 -11.36 7.81
N ALA A 283 -3.00 -10.21 8.31
CA ALA A 283 -2.55 -9.08 7.50
C ALA A 283 -1.09 -8.70 7.81
N ARG A 284 -0.41 -8.00 6.90
CA ARG A 284 1.02 -7.63 7.02
C ARG A 284 1.94 -8.82 7.36
N THR A 285 1.62 -10.01 6.85
CA THR A 285 2.40 -11.22 7.14
C THR A 285 3.65 -11.36 6.27
N SER A 286 4.75 -11.84 6.86
CA SER A 286 5.95 -12.26 6.12
C SER A 286 5.82 -13.70 5.58
N PRO A 287 6.64 -14.12 4.60
CA PRO A 287 6.64 -15.51 4.12
C PRO A 287 6.84 -16.55 5.23
N GLN A 288 7.72 -16.27 6.21
CA GLN A 288 7.94 -17.15 7.36
C GLN A 288 6.72 -17.22 8.28
N GLN A 289 5.99 -16.12 8.42
CA GLN A 289 4.76 -16.08 9.20
C GLN A 289 3.63 -16.88 8.55
N LYS A 290 3.54 -16.88 7.20
CA LYS A 290 2.59 -17.76 6.49
C LYS A 290 2.87 -19.22 6.77
N LEU A 291 4.14 -19.63 6.76
CA LEU A 291 4.56 -20.99 7.14
C LEU A 291 4.18 -21.30 8.59
N PHE A 292 4.48 -20.39 9.53
CA PHE A 292 4.13 -20.55 10.95
C PHE A 292 2.62 -20.77 11.18
N ILE A 293 1.77 -20.05 10.44
CA ILE A 293 0.32 -20.26 10.47
C ILE A 293 -0.03 -21.67 10.02
N VAL A 294 0.46 -22.10 8.84
CA VAL A 294 0.19 -23.44 8.29
C VAL A 294 0.62 -24.54 9.26
N GLU A 295 1.84 -24.46 9.79
CA GLU A 295 2.38 -25.44 10.73
C GLU A 295 1.58 -25.52 12.02
N THR A 296 1.11 -24.37 12.53
CA THR A 296 0.30 -24.33 13.74
C THR A 296 -1.05 -25.02 13.52
N TYR A 297 -1.71 -24.78 12.38
CA TYR A 297 -2.98 -25.43 12.03
C TYR A 297 -2.80 -26.94 11.79
N GLN A 298 -1.72 -27.34 11.11
CA GLN A 298 -1.37 -28.76 10.96
C GLN A 298 -1.09 -29.45 12.31
N SER A 299 -0.49 -28.73 13.27
CA SER A 299 -0.25 -29.27 14.63
C SER A 299 -1.54 -29.53 15.42
N LEU A 300 -2.65 -28.87 15.04
CA LEU A 300 -4.00 -29.13 15.55
C LEU A 300 -4.70 -30.29 14.82
N LYS A 301 -3.98 -31.04 13.98
CA LYS A 301 -4.49 -32.15 13.15
C LYS A 301 -5.48 -31.72 12.07
N HIS A 302 -5.51 -30.44 11.69
CA HIS A 302 -6.21 -30.00 10.49
C HIS A 302 -5.44 -30.40 9.24
N VAL A 303 -6.17 -30.77 8.18
CA VAL A 303 -5.64 -30.81 6.82
C VAL A 303 -5.73 -29.39 6.27
N VAL A 304 -4.60 -28.84 5.82
CA VAL A 304 -4.49 -27.43 5.41
C VAL A 304 -4.18 -27.38 3.92
N ALA A 305 -5.00 -26.68 3.15
CA ALA A 305 -4.69 -26.33 1.77
C ALA A 305 -4.31 -24.85 1.70
N VAL A 306 -3.27 -24.53 0.93
CA VAL A 306 -2.82 -23.15 0.69
C VAL A 306 -3.00 -22.83 -0.80
N THR A 307 -3.61 -21.70 -1.09
CA THR A 307 -3.73 -21.14 -2.44
C THR A 307 -3.03 -19.77 -2.46
N GLY A 308 -2.04 -19.61 -3.33
CA GLY A 308 -1.29 -18.36 -3.49
C GLY A 308 -0.56 -18.36 -4.84
N ASP A 309 -0.22 -17.18 -5.32
CA ASP A 309 0.38 -16.94 -6.64
C ASP A 309 1.77 -16.30 -6.56
N GLY A 310 2.16 -15.77 -5.39
CA GLY A 310 3.42 -15.08 -5.18
C GLY A 310 4.55 -15.98 -4.68
N VAL A 311 5.80 -15.57 -4.94
CA VAL A 311 6.99 -16.19 -4.33
C VAL A 311 6.95 -16.19 -2.80
N ASN A 312 6.21 -15.24 -2.21
CA ASN A 312 5.97 -15.14 -0.78
C ASN A 312 5.16 -16.31 -0.20
N ASP A 313 4.45 -17.07 -1.04
CA ASP A 313 3.65 -18.22 -0.63
C ASP A 313 4.42 -19.53 -0.75
N SER A 314 5.58 -19.54 -1.44
CA SER A 314 6.35 -20.75 -1.74
C SER A 314 6.63 -21.63 -0.50
N PRO A 315 7.04 -21.09 0.66
CA PRO A 315 7.27 -21.92 1.85
C PRO A 315 5.99 -22.58 2.36
N ALA A 316 4.88 -21.84 2.38
CA ALA A 316 3.59 -22.32 2.83
C ALA A 316 2.99 -23.35 1.86
N LEU A 317 3.08 -23.11 0.55
CA LEU A 317 2.63 -24.02 -0.51
C LEU A 317 3.38 -25.36 -0.47
N LYS A 318 4.69 -25.35 -0.20
CA LYS A 318 5.48 -26.57 -0.09
C LYS A 318 5.11 -27.41 1.15
N LYS A 319 4.63 -26.76 2.21
CA LYS A 319 4.35 -27.38 3.50
C LYS A 319 2.91 -27.90 3.62
N ALA A 320 1.98 -27.23 2.95
CA ALA A 320 0.53 -27.51 2.98
C ALA A 320 0.23 -28.98 2.66
#